data_AF-A0AAW9K9Z2-F1
#
_entry.id   AF-A0AAW9K9Z2-F1
#
_cell.length_a   1.000
_cell.length_b   1.000
_cell.length_c   1.000
_cell.angle_alpha   90.00
_cell.angle_beta   90.00
_cell.angle_gamma   90.00
#
_symmetry.space_group_name_H-M   'P 1'
#
loop_
_entity.id
_entity.type
_entity.pdbx_description
1 polymer ?
#
loop_
_entity_poly.entity_id
_entity_poly.type
_entity_poly.pdbx_seq_one_letter_code
_entity_poly.pdbx_strand_id
1 'polypeptide(L)'
;VPGNVAVLAGRFLYVGQRGEETFEAAEVLRGDGRHMIPGLGDIHLHIESSMITPKTFSHGILKNGGTTVVSEPHEMANVFGLEGVQAMIAASEGCPADILYAIPSSVPATKLETTGGEIGIAEMDELMKMD
;
A
#
# COMPACT_ATOMS: atom_id res chain seq x y z
N VAL A 1 -10.51 8.79 -23.57
CA VAL A 1 -10.01 9.13 -24.92
C VAL A 1 -9.06 8.05 -25.38
N PRO A 2 -9.05 7.66 -26.66
CA PRO A 2 -8.00 6.78 -27.18
C PRO A 2 -6.63 7.45 -27.04
N GLY A 3 -5.62 6.67 -26.65
CA GLY A 3 -4.26 7.17 -26.46
C GLY A 3 -3.31 6.06 -26.02
N ASN A 4 -2.03 6.40 -26.06
CA ASN A 4 -0.89 5.59 -25.68
C ASN A 4 -0.23 6.20 -24.45
N VAL A 5 0.48 5.36 -23.71
CA VAL A 5 1.32 5.75 -22.58
C VAL A 5 2.72 5.20 -22.82
N ALA A 6 3.72 6.07 -22.72
CA ALA A 6 5.13 5.68 -22.75
C ALA A 6 5.69 5.73 -21.32
N VAL A 7 6.39 4.67 -20.92
CA VAL A 7 7.02 4.56 -19.59
C VAL A 7 8.52 4.43 -19.77
N LEU A 8 9.29 5.23 -19.04
CA LEU A 8 10.75 5.17 -19.01
C LEU A 8 11.22 5.20 -17.56
N ALA A 9 12.05 4.22 -17.17
CA ALA A 9 12.61 4.11 -15.81
C ALA A 9 11.55 4.21 -14.70
N GLY A 10 10.44 3.49 -14.85
CA GLY A 10 9.35 3.43 -13.86
C GLY A 10 8.47 4.69 -13.79
N ARG A 11 8.63 5.64 -14.71
CA ARG A 11 7.87 6.89 -14.75
C ARG A 11 7.13 7.06 -16.06
N PHE A 12 5.98 7.70 -16.03
CA PHE A 12 5.27 8.12 -17.24
C PHE A 12 6.08 9.21 -17.95
N LEU A 13 6.56 8.91 -19.16
CA LEU A 13 7.24 9.86 -20.03
C LEU A 13 6.23 10.66 -20.86
N TYR A 14 5.16 10.00 -21.31
CA TYR A 14 4.17 10.60 -22.19
C TYR A 14 2.80 9.93 -22.02
N VAL A 15 1.74 10.72 -22.14
CA VAL A 15 0.34 10.29 -22.24
C VAL A 15 -0.32 11.08 -23.36
N GLY A 16 -0.80 10.42 -24.40
CA GLY A 16 -1.42 11.11 -25.54
C GLY A 16 -1.54 10.23 -26.79
N GLN A 17 -1.61 10.81 -27.98
CA GLN A 17 -1.91 10.05 -29.21
C GLN A 17 -0.68 9.52 -29.95
N ARG A 18 0.52 10.03 -29.65
CA ARG A 18 1.76 9.56 -30.29
C ARG A 18 2.05 8.11 -29.93
N GLY A 19 2.58 7.33 -30.87
CA GLY A 19 2.90 5.92 -30.73
C GLY A 19 4.32 5.59 -31.19
N GLU A 20 4.48 4.43 -31.83
CA GLU A 20 5.76 3.89 -32.29
C GLU A 20 6.45 4.76 -33.36
N GLU A 21 5.74 5.69 -33.99
CA GLU A 21 6.34 6.70 -34.88
C GLU A 21 7.16 7.76 -34.12
N THR A 22 6.93 7.88 -32.81
CA THR A 22 7.62 8.84 -31.93
C THR A 22 8.57 8.15 -30.95
N PHE A 23 8.22 6.95 -30.48
CA PHE A 23 8.94 6.26 -29.41
C PHE A 23 9.50 4.91 -29.89
N GLU A 24 10.76 4.64 -29.57
CA GLU A 24 11.34 3.31 -29.62
C GLU A 24 11.24 2.68 -28.21
N ALA A 25 10.50 1.58 -28.09
CA ALA A 25 10.24 0.92 -26.82
C ALA A 25 10.86 -0.49 -26.81
N ALA A 26 11.47 -0.87 -25.68
CA ALA A 26 11.98 -2.22 -25.49
C ALA A 26 10.86 -3.28 -25.45
N GLU A 27 9.67 -2.88 -25.00
CA GLU A 27 8.47 -3.72 -24.94
C GLU A 27 7.24 -2.88 -25.30
N VAL A 28 6.30 -3.48 -26.04
CA VAL A 28 5.04 -2.85 -26.44
C VAL A 28 3.87 -3.73 -26.01
N LEU A 29 3.01 -3.19 -25.15
CA LEU A 29 1.76 -3.82 -24.72
C LEU A 29 0.59 -3.26 -25.54
N ARG A 30 -0.11 -4.13 -26.29
CA ARG A 30 -1.28 -3.75 -27.09
C ARG A 30 -2.54 -3.74 -26.21
N GLY A 31 -3.18 -2.57 -26.10
CA GLY A 31 -4.38 -2.34 -25.30
C GLY A 31 -5.70 -2.44 -26.08
N ASP A 32 -5.72 -3.11 -27.23
CA ASP A 32 -6.86 -3.07 -28.16
C ASP A 32 -8.18 -3.48 -27.50
N GLY A 33 -9.18 -2.60 -27.57
CA GLY A 33 -10.50 -2.81 -26.96
C GLY A 33 -10.52 -2.78 -25.43
N ARG A 34 -9.41 -2.42 -24.77
CA ARG A 34 -9.31 -2.35 -23.31
C ARG A 34 -9.21 -0.90 -22.82
N HIS A 35 -9.47 -0.72 -21.53
CA HIS A 35 -9.27 0.54 -20.84
C HIS A 35 -7.98 0.50 -20.03
N MET A 36 -7.21 1.58 -20.10
CA MET A 36 -6.08 1.84 -19.23
C MET A 36 -6.52 2.84 -18.17
N ILE A 37 -6.32 2.47 -16.90
CA ILE A 37 -6.58 3.33 -15.74
C ILE A 37 -5.32 3.37 -14.87
N PRO A 38 -5.15 4.40 -14.02
CA PRO A 38 -4.17 4.34 -12.95
C PRO A 38 -4.43 3.11 -12.06
N GLY A 39 -3.37 2.62 -11.42
CA GLY A 39 -3.51 1.64 -10.34
C GLY A 39 -4.45 2.17 -9.26
N LEU A 40 -5.26 1.28 -8.69
CA LEU A 40 -6.22 1.64 -7.66
C LEU A 40 -5.50 1.84 -6.33
N GLY A 41 -5.92 2.88 -5.61
CA GLY A 41 -5.47 3.17 -4.26
C GLY A 41 -6.59 2.94 -3.25
N ASP A 42 -6.30 2.22 -2.17
CA ASP A 42 -7.19 2.11 -1.01
C ASP A 42 -6.61 2.91 0.16
N ILE A 43 -7.33 3.94 0.60
CA ILE A 43 -6.81 4.92 1.57
C ILE A 43 -7.04 4.51 3.02
N HIS A 44 -7.73 3.40 3.28
CA HIS A 44 -7.92 2.90 4.65
C HIS A 44 -8.36 1.44 4.65
N LEU A 45 -7.51 0.58 5.18
CA LEU A 45 -7.85 -0.82 5.46
C LEU A 45 -7.03 -1.39 6.61
N HIS A 46 -7.35 -2.64 6.98
CA HIS A 46 -6.59 -3.44 7.93
C HIS A 46 -6.19 -4.76 7.25
N ILE A 47 -4.90 -4.99 7.05
CA ILE A 47 -4.40 -6.22 6.41
C ILE A 47 -4.74 -7.42 7.31
N GLU A 48 -4.70 -7.24 8.63
CA GLU A 48 -4.99 -8.26 9.64
C GLU A 48 -6.37 -8.90 9.48
N SER A 49 -7.36 -8.11 9.08
CA SER A 49 -8.73 -8.57 8.81
C SER A 49 -8.80 -9.60 7.67
N SER A 50 -7.77 -9.68 6.82
CA SER A 50 -7.65 -10.70 5.76
C SER A 50 -7.00 -12.01 6.22
N MET A 51 -6.55 -12.10 7.47
CA MET A 51 -5.90 -13.28 8.07
C MET A 51 -4.64 -13.75 7.33
N ILE A 52 -3.96 -12.86 6.62
CA ILE A 52 -2.74 -13.15 5.85
C ILE A 52 -1.68 -12.06 6.08
N THR A 53 -0.43 -12.36 5.71
CA THR A 53 0.69 -11.42 5.85
C THR A 53 0.67 -10.34 4.76
N PRO A 54 1.33 -9.17 4.99
CA PRO A 54 1.42 -8.09 4.01
C PRO A 54 1.89 -8.56 2.62
N LYS A 55 2.88 -9.47 2.58
CA LYS A 55 3.36 -10.04 1.32
C LYS A 55 2.29 -10.80 0.54
N THR A 56 1.52 -11.68 1.20
CA THR A 56 0.45 -12.42 0.52
C THR A 56 -0.68 -11.49 0.11
N PHE A 57 -1.03 -10.52 0.97
CA PHE A 57 -2.03 -9.51 0.69
C PHE A 57 -1.67 -8.68 -0.54
N SER A 58 -0.42 -8.22 -0.62
CA SER A 58 0.13 -7.45 -1.75
C SER A 58 -0.04 -8.15 -3.09
N HIS A 59 0.23 -9.46 -3.17
CA HIS A 59 0.00 -10.24 -4.38
C HIS A 59 -1.48 -10.36 -4.73
N GLY A 60 -2.37 -10.40 -3.73
CA GLY A 60 -3.81 -10.46 -3.90
C GLY A 60 -4.37 -9.18 -4.52
N ILE A 61 -4.00 -8.02 -4.00
CA ILE A 61 -4.52 -6.72 -4.48
C ILE A 61 -4.02 -6.39 -5.89
N LEU A 62 -2.76 -6.70 -6.22
CA LEU A 62 -2.19 -6.43 -7.55
C LEU A 62 -2.94 -7.17 -8.66
N LYS A 63 -3.38 -8.41 -8.39
CA LYS A 63 -4.20 -9.20 -9.34
C LYS A 63 -5.55 -8.55 -9.64
N ASN A 64 -6.02 -7.67 -8.76
CA ASN A 64 -7.29 -6.95 -8.89
C ASN A 64 -7.09 -5.46 -9.24
N GLY A 65 -5.86 -5.05 -9.59
CA GLY A 65 -5.54 -3.69 -10.01
C GLY A 65 -5.24 -2.71 -8.87
N GLY A 66 -5.26 -3.16 -7.61
CA GLY A 66 -4.78 -2.38 -6.47
C GLY A 66 -3.27 -2.31 -6.43
N THR A 67 -2.70 -1.11 -6.48
CA THR A 67 -1.24 -0.90 -6.47
C THR A 67 -0.74 -0.26 -5.18
N THR A 68 -1.62 0.44 -4.45
CA THR A 68 -1.25 1.18 -3.24
C THR A 68 -2.33 1.05 -2.18
N VAL A 69 -1.95 0.84 -0.93
CA VAL A 69 -2.86 0.81 0.21
C VAL A 69 -2.32 1.62 1.38
N VAL A 70 -3.21 2.17 2.20
CA VAL A 70 -2.86 2.75 3.51
C VAL A 70 -3.47 1.84 4.59
N SER A 71 -2.62 1.03 5.23
CA SER A 71 -3.01 0.09 6.27
C SER A 71 -2.84 0.71 7.65
N GLU A 72 -3.81 0.55 8.54
CA GLU A 72 -3.68 0.90 9.95
C GLU A 72 -3.60 -0.39 10.79
N PRO A 73 -2.46 -0.73 11.40
CA PRO A 73 -2.27 -2.04 12.00
C PRO A 73 -2.73 -2.08 13.47
N HIS A 74 -3.97 -1.65 13.74
CA HIS A 74 -4.46 -1.49 15.11
C HIS A 74 -4.72 -2.83 15.80
N GLU A 75 -4.97 -3.89 15.06
CA GLU A 75 -5.14 -5.23 15.58
C GLU A 75 -3.80 -5.74 16.12
N MET A 76 -2.71 -5.54 15.38
CA MET A 76 -1.37 -5.86 15.87
C MET A 76 -0.96 -4.97 17.04
N ALA A 77 -1.32 -3.68 17.02
CA ALA A 77 -1.04 -2.77 18.13
C ALA A 77 -1.80 -3.16 19.41
N ASN A 78 -3.06 -3.58 19.32
CA ASN A 78 -3.82 -4.04 20.48
C ASN A 78 -3.24 -5.32 21.10
N VAL A 79 -2.57 -6.17 20.32
CA VAL A 79 -1.97 -7.41 20.84
C VAL A 79 -0.53 -7.20 21.32
N PHE A 80 0.29 -6.43 20.59
CA PHE A 80 1.74 -6.35 20.81
C PHE A 80 2.27 -4.91 20.95
N GLY A 81 1.41 -3.90 20.96
CA GLY A 81 1.80 -2.50 21.09
C GLY A 81 2.65 -2.02 19.91
N LEU A 82 3.61 -1.15 20.22
CA LEU A 82 4.55 -0.58 19.26
C LEU A 82 5.31 -1.65 18.45
N GLU A 83 5.73 -2.75 19.10
CA GLU A 83 6.43 -3.85 18.43
C GLU A 83 5.57 -4.51 17.35
N GLY A 84 4.25 -4.61 17.58
CA GLY A 84 3.30 -5.13 16.60
C GLY A 84 3.21 -4.27 15.35
N VAL A 85 3.20 -2.94 15.53
CA VAL A 85 3.18 -1.97 14.43
C VAL A 85 4.48 -2.05 13.63
N GLN A 86 5.63 -2.04 14.31
CA GLN A 86 6.95 -2.13 13.67
C GLN A 86 7.11 -3.46 12.92
N ALA A 87 6.60 -4.56 13.46
CA ALA A 87 6.62 -5.85 12.80
C ALA A 87 5.78 -5.86 11.51
N MET A 88 4.63 -5.17 11.48
CA MET A 88 3.83 -5.03 10.27
C MET A 88 4.55 -4.21 9.20
N ILE A 89 5.14 -3.08 9.59
CA ILE A 89 5.94 -2.24 8.69
C ILE A 89 7.10 -3.06 8.10
N ALA A 90 7.89 -3.74 8.94
CA ALA A 90 8.99 -4.58 8.50
C ALA A 90 8.52 -5.73 7.59
N ALA A 91 7.37 -6.35 7.88
CA ALA A 91 6.81 -7.41 7.05
C ALA A 91 6.31 -6.93 5.68
N SER A 92 6.11 -5.62 5.51
CA SER A 92 5.75 -5.01 4.24
C SER A 92 6.96 -4.68 3.35
N GLU A 93 8.18 -4.67 3.91
CA GLU A 93 9.39 -4.35 3.15
C GLU A 93 9.56 -5.31 1.96
N GLY A 94 9.78 -4.73 0.77
CA GLY A 94 9.94 -5.49 -0.47
C GLY A 94 8.65 -6.11 -1.00
N CYS A 95 7.47 -5.74 -0.48
CA CYS A 95 6.21 -6.07 -1.11
C CYS A 95 6.12 -5.41 -2.50
N PRO A 96 5.53 -6.09 -3.50
CA PRO A 96 5.40 -5.55 -4.85
C PRO A 96 4.35 -4.44 -4.99
N ALA A 97 3.44 -4.30 -4.02
CA ALA A 97 2.50 -3.19 -3.92
C ALA A 97 2.99 -2.20 -2.87
N ASP A 98 2.67 -0.92 -3.05
CA ASP A 98 2.99 0.11 -2.08
C ASP A 98 2.06 -0.03 -0.86
N ILE A 99 2.64 -0.28 0.32
CA ILE A 99 1.90 -0.36 1.58
C ILE A 99 2.38 0.79 2.45
N LEU A 100 1.52 1.79 2.62
CA LEU A 100 1.73 2.90 3.54
C LEU A 100 1.04 2.58 4.86
N TYR A 101 1.54 3.14 5.96
CA TYR A 101 0.99 2.87 7.29
C TYR A 101 0.43 4.13 7.95
N ALA A 102 -0.79 4.02 8.47
CA ALA A 102 -1.35 4.98 9.41
C ALA A 102 -1.04 4.56 10.85
N ILE A 103 -0.87 5.54 11.74
CA ILE A 103 -0.55 5.30 13.14
C ILE A 103 -1.84 4.94 13.90
N PRO A 104 -1.93 3.78 14.58
CA PRO A 104 -3.07 3.43 15.42
C PRO A 104 -3.27 4.45 16.55
N SER A 105 -4.48 4.99 16.69
CA SER A 105 -4.74 6.10 17.63
C SER A 105 -5.39 5.68 18.96
N SER A 106 -5.99 4.49 19.01
CA SER A 106 -6.91 4.08 20.07
C SER A 106 -6.59 2.67 20.56
N VAL A 107 -5.47 2.55 21.27
CA VAL A 107 -4.96 1.28 21.79
C VAL A 107 -4.63 1.46 23.28
N PRO A 108 -5.45 0.93 24.21
CA PRO A 108 -6.78 0.33 23.98
C PRO A 108 -7.81 1.35 23.50
N ALA A 109 -8.93 0.87 22.95
CA ALA A 109 -10.02 1.74 22.49
C ALA A 109 -10.78 2.39 23.66
N THR A 110 -10.73 1.77 24.84
CA THR A 110 -11.33 2.30 26.07
C THR A 110 -10.50 1.96 27.32
N LYS A 111 -10.70 2.74 28.39
CA LYS A 111 -10.13 2.43 29.72
C LYS A 111 -10.83 1.27 30.44
N LEU A 112 -11.88 0.72 29.83
CA LEU A 112 -12.71 -0.35 30.40
C LEU A 112 -12.28 -1.76 29.97
N GLU A 113 -11.24 -1.87 29.15
CA GLU A 113 -10.72 -3.15 28.64
C GLU A 113 -9.25 -3.35 29.01
N THR A 114 -8.73 -4.52 28.69
CA THR A 114 -7.31 -4.85 28.83
C THR A 114 -6.82 -5.43 27.51
N THR A 115 -5.82 -4.78 26.94
CA THR A 115 -5.16 -5.14 25.68
C THR A 115 -3.76 -5.67 25.97
N GLY A 116 -3.13 -6.29 24.97
CA GLY A 116 -1.74 -6.75 25.07
C GLY A 116 -0.73 -5.61 24.85
N GLY A 117 -1.13 -4.52 24.21
CA GLY A 117 -0.33 -3.31 24.01
C GLY A 117 -1.08 -2.01 24.27
N GLU A 118 -0.33 -0.92 24.29
CA GLU A 118 -0.81 0.47 24.41
C GLU A 118 -0.05 1.35 23.40
N ILE A 119 -0.73 2.32 22.80
CA ILE A 119 -0.12 3.36 21.96
C ILE A 119 -0.47 4.70 22.57
N GLY A 120 0.50 5.31 23.25
CA GLY A 120 0.41 6.65 23.82
C GLY A 120 1.17 7.68 22.99
N ILE A 121 1.42 8.84 23.61
CA ILE A 121 2.12 9.95 22.96
C ILE A 121 3.56 9.56 22.58
N ALA A 122 4.26 8.81 23.43
CA ALA A 122 5.64 8.43 23.20
C ALA A 122 5.78 7.49 22.00
N GLU A 123 4.91 6.49 21.90
CA GLU A 123 4.88 5.53 20.79
C GLU A 123 4.48 6.22 19.48
N MET A 124 3.52 7.16 19.55
CA MET A 124 3.14 7.97 18.39
C MET A 124 4.30 8.84 17.89
N ASP A 125 5.04 9.48 18.78
CA ASP A 125 6.24 10.27 18.46
C ASP A 125 7.36 9.42 17.86
N GLU A 126 7.46 8.14 18.21
CA GLU A 126 8.40 7.20 17.60
C GLU A 126 7.96 6.82 16.19
N LEU A 127 6.69 6.42 16.03
CA LEU A 127 6.13 6.02 14.74
C LEU A 127 6.14 7.15 13.70
N MET A 128 5.92 8.40 14.11
CA MET A 128 6.00 9.57 13.21
C MET A 128 7.39 9.82 12.65
N LYS A 129 8.45 9.24 13.22
CA LYS A 129 9.84 9.38 12.77
C LYS A 129 10.29 8.24 11.86
N MET A 130 9.45 7.22 11.68
CA MET A 130 9.73 6.11 10.78
C MET A 130 9.40 6.54 9.35
N ASP A 131 10.37 6.41 8.45
CA ASP A 131 10.26 6.73 7.02
C ASP A 131 9.56 5.60 6.24
#